data_AF-A0A925KYJ5-F1
#
_entry.id   AF-A0A925KYJ5-F1
#
_cell.length_a   1.000
_cell.length_b   1.000
_cell.length_c   1.000
_cell.angle_alpha   90.00
_cell.angle_beta   90.00
_cell.angle_gamma   90.00
#
_symmetry.space_group_name_H-M   'P 1'
#
loop_
_entity.id
_entity.type
_entity.pdbx_description
1 polymer ?
#
loop_
_entity_poly.entity_id
_entity_poly.type
_entity_poly.pdbx_seq_one_letter_code
_entity_poly.pdbx_strand_id
1 'polypeptide(L)'
;MRRLLALLVLILASPALAAEPPLTSRGQSIYVPVYSHIWHGNLDAKGKPQTLLLSSMLSIRNTDPYDSMIVRSVRYYDTAGKLLKEYMAHPARLGPMASTDVFLEHKDDQGGTGANFVVQWSAERPISTPIVEVVNAYFFGPQSLAFTSPGKVIAEEGK
;
A
#
# COMPACT_ATOMS: atom_id res chain seq x y z
N MET A 1 -32.53 -52.77 -35.95
CA MET A 1 -32.68 -52.05 -34.66
C MET A 1 -31.29 -51.69 -34.14
N ARG A 2 -30.81 -50.46 -34.35
CA ARG A 2 -29.57 -49.93 -33.76
C ARG A 2 -29.93 -48.68 -32.96
N ARG A 3 -29.83 -48.79 -31.63
CA ARG A 3 -30.04 -47.74 -30.64
C ARG A 3 -28.88 -46.73 -30.76
N LEU A 4 -29.20 -45.45 -30.99
CA LEU A 4 -29.20 -44.34 -30.01
C LEU A 4 -27.79 -43.88 -29.59
N LEU A 5 -27.44 -42.63 -29.94
CA LEU A 5 -27.05 -41.62 -28.95
C LEU A 5 -27.07 -40.22 -29.59
N ALA A 6 -28.07 -39.42 -29.23
CA ALA A 6 -28.10 -37.99 -29.49
C ALA A 6 -27.17 -37.31 -28.48
N LEU A 7 -26.12 -36.65 -28.96
CA LEU A 7 -25.18 -35.88 -28.14
C LEU A 7 -25.85 -34.55 -27.77
N LEU A 8 -26.33 -34.44 -26.54
CA LEU A 8 -26.84 -33.19 -25.97
C LEU A 8 -25.65 -32.32 -25.56
N VAL A 9 -25.32 -31.29 -26.35
CA VAL A 9 -24.32 -30.28 -25.98
C VAL A 9 -24.97 -29.34 -24.97
N LEU A 10 -24.68 -29.54 -23.69
CA LEU A 10 -25.04 -28.62 -22.62
C LEU A 10 -24.09 -27.42 -22.67
N ILE A 11 -24.54 -26.29 -23.20
CA ILE A 11 -23.79 -25.03 -23.13
C ILE A 11 -23.83 -24.58 -21.66
N LEU A 12 -22.76 -24.90 -20.92
CA LEU A 12 -22.49 -24.28 -19.63
C LEU A 12 -22.18 -22.80 -19.88
N ALA A 13 -23.19 -21.94 -19.71
CA ALA A 13 -22.98 -20.51 -19.60
C ALA A 13 -22.10 -20.27 -18.37
N SER A 14 -20.79 -20.18 -18.61
CA SER A 14 -19.86 -19.71 -17.59
C SER A 14 -20.27 -18.26 -17.30
N PRO A 15 -20.50 -17.85 -16.05
CA PRO A 15 -20.53 -16.44 -15.75
C PRO A 15 -19.14 -15.96 -16.12
N ALA A 16 -19.03 -15.22 -17.23
CA ALA A 16 -17.85 -14.42 -17.45
C ALA A 16 -17.66 -13.64 -16.15
N LEU A 17 -16.50 -13.81 -15.49
CA LEU A 17 -16.09 -12.88 -14.45
C LEU A 17 -16.09 -11.50 -15.12
N ALA A 18 -17.20 -10.79 -15.03
CA ALA A 18 -17.24 -9.39 -15.33
C ALA A 18 -16.27 -8.78 -14.32
N ALA A 19 -15.09 -8.37 -14.80
CA ALA A 19 -14.17 -7.60 -13.99
C ALA A 19 -14.98 -6.43 -13.43
N GLU A 20 -15.09 -6.34 -12.10
CA GLU A 20 -15.73 -5.19 -11.49
C GLU A 20 -15.01 -3.94 -12.01
N PRO A 21 -15.76 -2.91 -12.45
CA PRO A 21 -15.13 -1.70 -12.94
C PRO A 21 -14.19 -1.16 -11.86
N PRO A 22 -12.99 -0.68 -12.23
CA PRO A 22 -12.03 -0.19 -11.26
C PRO A 22 -12.68 0.88 -10.39
N LEU A 23 -12.49 0.76 -9.08
CA LEU A 23 -12.98 1.75 -8.12
C LEU A 23 -12.42 3.12 -8.49
N THR A 24 -13.30 4.11 -8.53
CA THR A 24 -12.92 5.49 -8.81
C THR A 24 -13.22 6.39 -7.61
N SER A 25 -12.36 7.37 -7.36
CA SER A 25 -12.55 8.38 -6.32
C SER A 25 -11.97 9.73 -6.76
N ARG A 26 -12.46 10.81 -6.14
CA ARG A 26 -11.92 12.17 -6.27
C ARG A 26 -10.86 12.49 -5.22
N GLY A 27 -10.69 11.64 -4.20
CA GLY A 27 -9.69 11.83 -3.16
C GLY A 27 -9.95 10.94 -1.95
N GLN A 28 -8.87 10.50 -1.30
CA GLN A 28 -8.94 9.61 -0.16
C GLN A 28 -7.81 9.90 0.83
N SER A 29 -8.04 9.51 2.08
CA SER A 29 -7.00 9.30 3.08
C SER A 29 -6.68 7.80 3.15
N ILE A 30 -5.39 7.45 2.99
CA ILE A 30 -4.91 6.08 2.96
C ILE A 30 -3.92 5.86 4.11
N TYR A 31 -4.21 4.89 4.98
CA TYR A 31 -3.32 4.41 6.03
C TYR A 31 -2.39 3.33 5.48
N VAL A 32 -1.09 3.44 5.68
CA VAL A 32 -0.09 2.50 5.14
C VAL A 32 0.81 2.02 6.27
N PRO A 33 0.76 0.74 6.67
CA PRO A 33 1.67 0.21 7.68
C PRO A 33 3.13 0.34 7.22
N VAL A 34 4.02 0.73 8.13
CA VAL A 34 5.47 0.76 7.92
C VAL A 34 6.16 0.22 9.16
N TYR A 35 7.22 -0.55 8.98
CA TYR A 35 7.92 -1.19 10.09
C TYR A 35 9.35 -0.65 10.16
N SER A 36 9.67 0.11 11.21
CA SER A 36 11.07 0.45 11.51
C SER A 36 11.87 -0.78 11.94
N HIS A 37 11.19 -1.72 12.60
CA HIS A 37 11.71 -3.04 12.91
C HIS A 37 10.57 -4.06 13.02
N ILE A 38 10.95 -5.33 12.97
CA ILE A 38 10.09 -6.47 13.23
C ILE A 38 10.66 -7.34 14.35
N TRP A 39 9.79 -8.09 15.00
CA TRP A 39 10.17 -9.14 15.95
C TRP A 39 10.46 -10.44 15.24
N HIS A 40 11.47 -11.16 15.70
CA HIS A 40 11.85 -12.48 15.17
C HIS A 40 12.55 -13.33 16.24
N GLY A 41 12.86 -14.58 15.88
CA GLY A 41 13.63 -15.49 16.72
C GLY A 41 12.93 -15.90 18.02
N ASN A 42 13.74 -16.19 19.04
CA ASN A 42 13.29 -16.58 20.38
C ASN A 42 13.23 -15.38 21.32
N LEU A 43 12.50 -15.52 22.43
CA LEU A 43 12.54 -14.57 23.53
C LEU A 43 13.87 -14.68 24.29
N ASP A 44 14.38 -13.54 24.75
CA ASP A 44 15.52 -13.50 25.66
C ASP A 44 15.13 -13.89 27.10
N ALA A 45 16.11 -13.92 28.01
CA ALA A 45 15.89 -14.26 29.42
C ALA A 45 14.93 -13.30 30.17
N LYS A 46 14.61 -12.14 29.56
CA LYS A 46 13.67 -11.14 30.08
C LYS A 46 12.32 -11.18 29.34
N GLY A 47 12.10 -12.18 28.48
CA GLY A 47 10.88 -12.34 27.71
C GLY A 47 10.74 -11.39 26.51
N LYS A 48 11.83 -10.75 26.06
CA LYS A 48 11.79 -9.82 24.92
C LYS A 48 12.16 -10.54 23.61
N PRO A 49 11.42 -10.32 22.52
CA PRO A 49 11.78 -10.87 21.22
C PRO A 49 13.04 -10.20 20.67
N GLN A 50 13.74 -10.90 19.78
CA GLN A 50 14.80 -10.27 18.99
C GLN A 50 14.19 -9.31 17.98
N THR A 51 14.92 -8.23 17.67
CA THR A 51 14.49 -7.22 16.70
C THR A 51 15.37 -7.24 15.46
N LEU A 52 14.78 -6.89 14.33
CA LEU A 52 15.48 -6.64 13.07
C LEU A 52 15.03 -5.28 12.54
N LEU A 53 15.95 -4.32 12.50
CA LEU A 53 15.70 -2.99 11.92
C LEU A 53 15.52 -3.09 10.41
N LEU A 54 14.70 -2.21 9.83
CA LEU A 54 14.34 -2.19 8.41
C LEU A 54 14.46 -0.76 7.88
N SER A 55 14.87 -0.61 6.62
CA SER A 55 14.60 0.60 5.84
C SER A 55 13.31 0.42 5.07
N SER A 56 12.60 1.50 4.79
CA SER A 56 11.31 1.41 4.10
C SER A 56 11.18 2.48 3.01
N MET A 57 10.56 2.10 1.90
CA MET A 57 10.20 3.01 0.82
C MET A 57 8.68 3.01 0.67
N LEU A 58 8.03 4.12 1.03
CA LEU A 58 6.64 4.37 0.66
C LEU A 58 6.60 4.71 -0.84
N SER A 59 5.76 4.02 -1.58
CA SER A 59 5.51 4.22 -3.00
C SER A 59 4.08 4.69 -3.21
N ILE A 60 3.90 5.77 -3.98
CA ILE A 60 2.60 6.34 -4.34
C ILE A 60 2.54 6.41 -5.86
N ARG A 61 1.56 5.73 -6.45
CA ARG A 61 1.46 5.56 -7.91
C ARG A 61 0.08 5.94 -8.40
N ASN A 62 0.01 6.96 -9.26
CA ASN A 62 -1.19 7.24 -10.02
C ASN A 62 -1.42 6.10 -11.02
N THR A 63 -2.50 5.37 -10.85
CA THR A 63 -2.88 4.26 -11.74
C THR A 63 -3.76 4.73 -12.89
N ASP A 64 -4.19 5.99 -12.89
CA ASP A 64 -5.02 6.53 -13.95
C ASP A 64 -4.19 6.85 -15.20
N PRO A 65 -4.60 6.35 -16.37
CA PRO A 65 -3.86 6.55 -17.62
C PRO A 65 -4.13 7.90 -18.29
N TYR A 66 -5.12 8.66 -17.83
CA TYR A 66 -5.57 9.90 -18.50
C TYR A 66 -5.50 11.13 -17.61
N ASP A 67 -5.76 10.97 -16.32
CA ASP A 67 -5.93 12.08 -15.39
C ASP A 67 -4.82 12.14 -14.34
N SER A 68 -4.50 13.37 -13.90
CA SER A 68 -3.53 13.62 -12.85
C SER A 68 -4.18 13.63 -11.46
N MET A 69 -3.38 13.30 -10.45
CA MET A 69 -3.73 13.46 -9.03
C MET A 69 -2.78 14.43 -8.33
N ILE A 70 -3.19 14.89 -7.15
CA ILE A 70 -2.38 15.68 -6.24
C ILE A 70 -2.23 14.89 -4.94
N VAL A 71 -0.99 14.53 -4.58
CA VAL A 71 -0.65 14.07 -3.24
C VAL A 71 -0.60 15.31 -2.34
N ARG A 72 -1.51 15.41 -1.39
CA ARG A 72 -1.69 16.59 -0.53
C ARG A 72 -0.74 16.58 0.65
N SER A 73 -0.59 15.42 1.29
CA SER A 73 0.28 15.25 2.46
C SER A 73 0.72 13.80 2.60
N VAL A 74 1.89 13.62 3.23
CA VAL A 74 2.41 12.31 3.67
C VAL A 74 2.89 12.48 5.10
N ARG A 75 2.09 11.99 6.06
CA ARG A 75 2.35 12.10 7.50
C ARG A 75 2.80 10.76 8.08
N TYR A 76 3.84 10.77 8.90
CA TYR A 76 4.44 9.60 9.51
C TYR A 76 4.20 9.58 11.01
N TYR A 77 3.60 8.50 11.51
CA TYR A 77 3.23 8.31 12.92
C TYR A 77 3.96 7.14 13.53
N ASP A 78 4.28 7.25 14.82
CA ASP A 78 4.82 6.14 15.61
C ASP A 78 3.73 5.15 16.05
N THR A 79 4.17 4.09 16.73
CA THR A 79 3.32 3.02 17.28
C THR A 79 2.28 3.54 18.27
N ALA A 80 2.52 4.67 18.94
CA ALA A 80 1.57 5.30 19.86
C ALA A 80 0.60 6.26 19.16
N GLY A 81 0.72 6.44 17.84
CA GLY A 81 -0.08 7.36 17.05
C GLY A 81 0.38 8.82 17.14
N LYS A 82 1.60 9.08 17.64
CA LYS A 82 2.18 10.42 17.65
C LYS A 82 2.75 10.74 16.26
N LEU A 83 2.43 11.92 15.74
CA LEU A 83 3.02 12.43 14.51
C LEU A 83 4.51 12.68 14.72
N LEU A 84 5.36 11.95 13.99
CA LEU A 84 6.81 12.09 14.02
C LEU A 84 7.29 13.09 12.97
N LYS A 85 6.77 12.98 11.74
CA LYS A 85 7.26 13.77 10.61
C LYS A 85 6.21 13.94 9.52
N GLU A 86 6.25 15.07 8.83
CA GLU A 86 5.53 15.29 7.58
C GLU A 86 6.54 15.36 6.44
N TYR A 87 6.52 14.37 5.56
CA TYR A 87 7.51 14.22 4.49
C TYR A 87 7.20 15.08 3.26
N MET A 88 5.93 15.37 3.03
CA MET A 88 5.46 16.14 1.88
C MET A 88 4.53 17.25 2.38
N ALA A 89 5.12 18.31 2.95
CA ALA A 89 4.40 19.47 3.49
C ALA A 89 3.80 20.38 2.40
N HIS A 90 4.23 20.21 1.14
CA HIS A 90 3.68 20.91 -0.02
C HIS A 90 3.06 19.89 -0.98
N PRO A 91 1.85 20.15 -1.51
CA PRO A 91 1.21 19.22 -2.42
C PRO A 91 2.04 18.94 -3.69
N ALA A 92 2.17 17.67 -4.06
CA ALA A 92 2.87 17.24 -5.28
C ALA A 92 1.86 16.75 -6.33
N ARG A 93 1.97 17.24 -7.56
CA ARG A 93 1.16 16.78 -8.68
C ARG A 93 1.81 15.54 -9.30
N LEU A 94 1.05 14.45 -9.41
CA LEU A 94 1.40 13.27 -10.19
C LEU A 94 0.58 13.26 -11.48
N GLY A 95 1.26 13.30 -12.62
CA GLY A 95 0.63 13.14 -13.93
C GLY A 95 0.01 11.73 -14.11
N PRO A 96 -0.66 11.49 -15.24
CA PRO A 96 -1.14 10.16 -15.58
C PRO A 96 0.00 9.13 -15.54
N MET A 97 -0.25 7.96 -14.94
CA MET A 97 0.74 6.89 -14.74
C MET A 97 2.01 7.27 -13.95
N ALA A 98 2.07 8.48 -13.36
CA ALA A 98 3.24 8.95 -12.62
C ALA A 98 3.28 8.42 -11.18
N SER A 99 4.46 8.43 -10.59
CA SER A 99 4.70 7.95 -9.23
C SER A 99 5.68 8.84 -8.47
N THR A 100 5.64 8.75 -7.15
CA THR A 100 6.60 9.35 -6.23
C THR A 100 6.82 8.43 -5.04
N ASP A 101 7.84 8.71 -4.25
CA ASP A 101 8.23 7.89 -3.11
C ASP A 101 8.73 8.74 -1.94
N VAL A 102 8.74 8.10 -0.77
CA VAL A 102 9.34 8.62 0.46
C VAL A 102 10.20 7.52 1.07
N PHE A 103 11.44 7.86 1.42
CA PHE A 103 12.38 6.93 2.04
C PHE A 103 12.46 7.15 3.56
N LEU A 104 12.32 6.06 4.31
CA LEU A 104 12.56 5.95 5.73
C LEU A 104 13.86 5.17 5.94
N GLU A 105 14.86 5.83 6.53
CA GLU A 105 16.18 5.25 6.73
C GLU A 105 16.15 4.11 7.75
N HIS A 106 17.02 3.11 7.55
CA HIS A 106 17.19 1.97 8.47
C HIS A 106 17.53 2.37 9.92
N LYS A 107 18.19 3.53 10.10
CA LYS A 107 18.58 4.06 11.41
C LYS A 107 17.43 4.73 12.17
N ASP A 108 16.28 4.92 11.53
CA ASP A 108 15.10 5.51 12.17
C ASP A 108 14.34 4.42 12.93
N ASP A 109 14.59 4.31 14.23
CA ASP A 109 13.92 3.38 15.14
C ASP A 109 12.73 4.00 15.89
N GLN A 110 12.43 5.28 15.63
CA GLN A 110 11.44 6.04 16.40
C GLN A 110 10.00 5.59 16.12
N GLY A 111 9.73 5.03 14.93
CA GLY A 111 8.40 4.55 14.57
C GLY A 111 7.91 3.36 15.38
N GLY A 112 8.81 2.45 15.76
CA GLY A 112 8.45 1.16 16.34
C GLY A 112 7.84 0.16 15.35
N THR A 113 7.16 -0.86 15.88
CA THR A 113 6.55 -1.98 15.12
C THR A 113 5.13 -1.69 14.60
N GLY A 114 4.49 -0.63 15.08
CA GLY A 114 3.14 -0.20 14.68
C GLY A 114 3.12 1.15 13.97
N ALA A 115 4.25 1.59 13.42
CA ALA A 115 4.35 2.86 12.72
C ALA A 115 3.49 2.85 11.44
N ASN A 116 3.13 4.03 10.96
CA ASN A 116 2.32 4.15 9.75
C ASN A 116 2.55 5.48 9.03
N PHE A 117 2.28 5.46 7.73
CA PHE A 117 2.03 6.65 6.95
C PHE A 117 0.52 6.89 6.79
N VAL A 118 0.12 8.15 6.79
CA VAL A 118 -1.18 8.60 6.28
C VAL A 118 -0.93 9.47 5.06
N VAL A 119 -1.37 8.98 3.90
CA VAL A 119 -1.27 9.66 2.61
C VAL A 119 -2.64 10.24 2.26
N GLN A 120 -2.69 11.55 2.04
CA GLN A 120 -3.90 12.22 1.54
C GLN A 120 -3.69 12.60 0.09
N TRP A 121 -4.69 12.32 -0.75
CA TRP A 121 -4.64 12.69 -2.15
C TRP A 121 -5.99 13.17 -2.67
N SER A 122 -5.97 13.92 -3.77
CA SER A 122 -7.16 14.43 -4.44
C SER A 122 -6.95 14.54 -5.95
N ALA A 123 -8.02 14.50 -6.73
CA ALA A 123 -8.04 14.75 -8.17
C ALA A 123 -9.22 15.64 -8.56
N GLU A 124 -9.09 16.35 -9.69
CA GLU A 124 -10.14 17.25 -10.20
C GLU A 124 -11.36 16.49 -10.74
N ARG A 125 -11.17 15.23 -11.14
CA ARG A 125 -12.20 14.31 -11.64
C ARG A 125 -12.08 12.98 -10.88
N PRO A 126 -13.12 12.13 -10.86
CA PRO A 126 -12.97 10.77 -10.38
C PRO A 126 -11.94 10.05 -11.24
N ILE A 127 -10.91 9.50 -10.61
CA ILE A 127 -9.84 8.73 -11.25
C ILE A 127 -9.78 7.33 -10.66
N SER A 128 -9.08 6.43 -11.34
CA SER A 128 -8.72 5.12 -10.78
C SER A 128 -7.98 5.29 -9.45
N THR A 129 -8.34 4.53 -8.41
CA THR A 129 -7.69 4.64 -7.10
C THR A 129 -6.19 4.34 -7.21
N PRO A 130 -5.31 5.20 -6.65
CA PRO A 130 -3.87 5.01 -6.73
C PRO A 130 -3.42 3.76 -5.97
N ILE A 131 -2.26 3.22 -6.34
CA ILE A 131 -1.56 2.24 -5.51
C ILE A 131 -0.70 3.02 -4.51
N VAL A 132 -0.92 2.74 -3.23
CA VAL A 132 -0.08 3.23 -2.15
C VAL A 132 0.37 2.04 -1.32
N GLU A 133 1.67 1.83 -1.23
CA GLU A 133 2.25 0.70 -0.52
C GLU A 133 3.62 1.07 0.05
N VAL A 134 4.06 0.32 1.05
CA VAL A 134 5.42 0.40 1.56
C VAL A 134 6.18 -0.86 1.15
N VAL A 135 7.40 -0.70 0.66
CA VAL A 135 8.39 -1.77 0.55
C VAL A 135 9.31 -1.69 1.75
N ASN A 136 9.26 -2.66 2.66
CA ASN A 136 10.17 -2.77 3.79
C ASN A 136 11.31 -3.72 3.42
N ALA A 137 12.54 -3.34 3.76
CA ALA A 137 13.73 -4.04 3.33
C ALA A 137 14.82 -4.07 4.40
N TYR A 138 15.48 -5.23 4.48
CA TYR A 138 16.75 -5.43 5.17
C TYR A 138 17.74 -6.02 4.17
N PHE A 139 18.84 -5.32 3.94
CA PHE A 139 19.94 -5.77 3.08
C PHE A 139 21.27 -5.48 3.77
N PHE A 140 21.65 -6.31 4.73
CA PHE A 140 22.96 -6.24 5.36
C PHE A 140 23.61 -7.63 5.44
N GLY A 141 24.83 -7.73 4.90
CA GLY A 141 25.58 -8.98 4.87
C GLY A 141 24.92 -10.06 4.00
N PRO A 142 25.01 -11.35 4.36
CA PRO A 142 24.48 -12.46 3.55
C PRO A 142 22.96 -12.66 3.68
N GLN A 143 22.30 -11.89 4.55
CA GLN A 143 20.86 -12.01 4.81
C GLN A 143 20.11 -10.86 4.15
N SER A 144 19.05 -11.21 3.42
CA SER A 144 18.14 -10.26 2.80
C SER A 144 16.69 -10.61 3.09
N LEU A 145 15.89 -9.61 3.40
CA LEU A 145 14.44 -9.71 3.54
C LEU A 145 13.81 -8.49 2.86
N ALA A 146 12.77 -8.71 2.08
CA ALA A 146 11.92 -7.64 1.59
C ALA A 146 10.46 -8.09 1.56
N PHE A 147 9.55 -7.20 1.94
CA PHE A 147 8.11 -7.45 1.90
C PHE A 147 7.35 -6.15 1.72
N THR A 148 6.15 -6.23 1.16
CA THR A 148 5.28 -5.07 0.97
C THR A 148 4.21 -4.97 2.06
N SER A 149 3.75 -3.76 2.30
CA SER A 149 2.60 -3.45 3.17
C SER A 149 1.63 -2.57 2.40
N PRO A 150 0.47 -3.09 1.96
CA PRO A 150 -0.48 -2.32 1.17
C PRO A 150 -1.19 -1.29 2.02
N GLY A 151 -1.51 -0.15 1.41
CA GLY A 151 -2.35 0.87 2.01
C GLY A 151 -3.81 0.43 2.14
N LYS A 152 -4.49 0.96 3.16
CA LYS A 152 -5.92 0.80 3.40
C LYS A 152 -6.59 2.17 3.39
N VAL A 153 -7.62 2.33 2.57
CA VAL A 153 -8.46 3.52 2.57
C VAL A 153 -9.18 3.64 3.92
N ILE A 154 -9.08 4.81 4.56
CA ILE A 154 -9.71 5.09 5.86
C ILE A 154 -10.74 6.22 5.79
N ALA A 155 -10.72 7.06 4.75
CA ALA A 155 -11.74 8.07 4.49
C ALA A 155 -11.76 8.47 3.01
N GLU A 156 -12.94 8.90 2.53
CA GLU A 156 -13.09 9.65 1.28
C GLU A 156 -12.94 11.15 1.58
N GLU A 157 -12.26 11.88 0.71
CA GLU A 157 -12.09 13.33 0.81
C GLU A 157 -13.17 14.02 -0.05
N GLY A 158 -13.89 15.00 0.51
CA GLY A 158 -14.86 15.81 -0.23
C GLY A 158 -16.26 15.21 -0.46
N LYS A 159 -16.79 14.48 0.53
CA LYS A 159 -18.25 14.32 0.67
C LYS A 159 -18.88 15.55 1.33
#